data_AF-A0AAD6FWP5-F1
#
_entry.id   AF-A0AAD6FWP5-F1
#
_cell.length_a   1.000
_cell.length_b   1.000
_cell.length_c   1.000
_cell.angle_alpha   90.00
_cell.angle_beta   90.00
_cell.angle_gamma   90.00
#
_symmetry.space_group_name_H-M   'P 1'
#
loop_
_entity.id
_entity.type
_entity.pdbx_description
1 polymer ?
#
loop_
_entity_poly.entity_id
_entity_poly.type
_entity_poly.pdbx_seq_one_letter_code
_entity_poly.pdbx_strand_id
1 'polypeptide(L)'
;MRRMQMPLRIFRFFVAATLIAVYAGVPSETVNIFGVWYTVSRVALSHCYSYIETPSLSYLRSAAWWAGNISCVTGIIAAAKKL
;
A
#
# COMPACT_ATOMS: atom_id res chain seq x y z
N MET A 1 -16.05 8.21 -15.45
CA MET A 1 -16.07 7.76 -14.04
C MET A 1 -15.45 6.35 -13.83
N ARG A 2 -14.28 6.03 -14.44
CA ARG A 2 -13.55 4.75 -14.21
C ARG A 2 -12.17 4.91 -13.53
N ARG A 3 -11.72 6.15 -13.27
CA ARG A 3 -10.37 6.40 -12.68
C ARG A 3 -10.30 6.14 -11.17
N MET A 4 -11.43 6.01 -10.46
CA MET A 4 -11.48 5.93 -8.99
C MET A 4 -11.71 4.52 -8.42
N GLN A 5 -11.92 3.50 -9.26
CA GLN A 5 -12.23 2.12 -8.79
C GLN A 5 -11.00 1.28 -8.44
N MET A 6 -9.81 1.61 -8.95
CA MET A 6 -8.58 0.86 -8.68
C MET A 6 -8.09 0.94 -7.21
N PRO A 7 -8.14 2.08 -6.49
CA PRO A 7 -7.68 2.14 -5.09
C PRO A 7 -8.52 1.28 -4.11
N LEU A 8 -9.82 1.09 -4.36
CA LEU A 8 -10.74 0.42 -3.43
C LEU A 8 -10.46 -1.08 -3.20
N ARG A 9 -9.97 -1.82 -4.20
CA ARG A 9 -9.67 -3.27 -4.03
C ARG A 9 -8.43 -3.49 -3.18
N ILE A 10 -7.40 -2.68 -3.37
CA ILE A 10 -6.12 -2.84 -2.69
C ILE A 10 -6.16 -2.22 -1.28
N PHE A 11 -7.02 -1.22 -1.07
CA PHE A 11 -7.31 -0.69 0.27
C PHE A 11 -7.86 -1.77 1.21
N ARG A 12 -8.82 -2.58 0.74
CA ARG A 12 -9.36 -3.70 1.54
C ARG A 12 -8.30 -4.72 1.93
N PHE A 13 -7.34 -4.99 1.04
CA PHE A 13 -6.23 -5.90 1.32
C PHE A 13 -5.29 -5.34 2.39
N PHE A 14 -4.97 -4.04 2.33
CA PHE A 14 -4.18 -3.35 3.35
C PHE A 14 -4.86 -3.39 4.72
N VAL A 15 -6.17 -3.13 4.78
CA VAL A 15 -6.95 -3.20 6.03
C VAL A 15 -6.89 -4.62 6.61
N ALA A 16 -7.11 -5.64 5.79
CA ALA A 16 -7.02 -7.04 6.24
C ALA A 16 -5.63 -7.38 6.80
N ALA A 17 -4.56 -7.02 6.09
CA ALA A 17 -3.19 -7.24 6.54
C ALA A 17 -2.89 -6.53 7.87
N THR A 18 -3.38 -5.29 8.03
CA THR A 18 -3.20 -4.49 9.26
C THR A 18 -3.96 -5.11 10.43
N LEU A 19 -5.20 -5.55 10.22
CA LEU A 19 -6.00 -6.21 11.25
C LEU A 19 -5.34 -7.51 11.73
N ILE A 20 -4.79 -8.32 10.81
CA ILE A 20 -4.06 -9.54 11.15
C ILE A 20 -2.79 -9.22 11.95
N ALA A 21 -2.03 -8.19 11.55
CA ALA A 21 -0.83 -7.76 12.28
C ALA A 21 -1.14 -7.26 13.71
N VAL A 22 -2.22 -6.49 13.88
CA VAL A 22 -2.68 -6.03 15.20
C VAL A 22 -3.15 -7.23 16.04
N TYR A 23 -3.91 -8.15 15.45
CA TYR A 23 -4.36 -9.37 16.14
C TYR A 23 -3.19 -10.27 16.58
N ALA A 24 -2.14 -10.39 15.77
CA ALA A 24 -0.93 -11.15 16.08
C ALA A 24 -0.01 -10.47 17.12
N GLY A 25 -0.34 -9.27 17.61
CA GLY A 25 0.48 -8.55 18.59
C GLY A 25 1.80 -8.03 18.02
N VAL A 26 1.82 -7.65 16.73
CA VAL A 26 2.96 -6.94 16.12
C VAL A 26 3.11 -5.57 16.80
N PRO A 27 4.35 -5.12 17.10
CA PRO A 27 4.57 -3.80 17.70
C PRO A 27 3.92 -2.67 16.90
N SER A 28 3.26 -1.75 17.60
CA SER A 28 2.56 -0.61 16.98
C SER A 28 3.48 0.28 16.15
N GLU A 29 4.76 0.36 16.50
CA GLU A 29 5.78 1.06 15.70
C GLU A 29 5.90 0.46 14.29
N THR A 30 6.02 -0.86 14.19
CA THR A 30 6.07 -1.57 12.90
C THR A 30 4.79 -1.34 12.10
N VAL A 31 3.64 -1.35 12.78
CA VAL A 31 2.32 -1.08 12.18
C VAL A 31 2.22 0.32 11.59
N ASN A 32 2.69 1.31 12.32
CA ASN A 32 2.67 2.70 11.87
C ASN A 32 3.62 2.91 10.69
N ILE A 33 4.80 2.29 10.68
CA ILE A 33 5.77 2.41 9.58
C ILE A 33 5.17 1.89 8.26
N PHE A 34 4.59 0.69 8.25
CA PHE A 34 3.99 0.16 7.02
C PHE A 34 2.73 0.93 6.61
N GLY A 35 1.97 1.47 7.57
CA GLY A 35 0.79 2.29 7.30
C GLY A 35 1.14 3.64 6.66
N VAL A 36 2.20 4.29 7.14
CA VAL A 36 2.75 5.51 6.53
C VAL A 36 3.26 5.21 5.13
N TRP A 37 4.02 4.13 4.94
CA TRP A 37 4.54 3.73 3.64
C TRP A 37 3.43 3.48 2.61
N TYR A 38 2.36 2.77 3.03
CA TYR A 38 1.18 2.54 2.19
C TYR A 38 0.54 3.87 1.78
N THR A 39 0.33 4.78 2.74
CA THR A 39 -0.33 6.07 2.51
C THR A 39 0.47 6.94 1.54
N VAL A 40 1.78 7.09 1.77
CA VAL A 40 2.69 7.84 0.88
C VAL A 40 2.68 7.26 -0.53
N SER A 41 2.74 5.93 -0.66
CA SER A 41 2.70 5.26 -1.96
C SER A 41 1.39 5.53 -2.72
N ARG A 42 0.25 5.60 -2.02
CA ARG A 42 -1.06 5.89 -2.65
C ARG A 42 -1.21 7.36 -3.04
N VAL A 43 -0.69 8.29 -2.24
CA VAL A 43 -0.64 9.72 -2.60
C VAL A 43 0.25 9.92 -3.83
N ALA A 44 1.44 9.32 -3.85
CA ALA A 44 2.34 9.37 -5.00
C ALA A 44 1.69 8.76 -6.26
N LEU A 45 1.01 7.61 -6.12
CA LEU A 45 0.28 6.97 -7.22
C LEU A 45 -0.84 7.88 -7.76
N SER A 46 -1.64 8.50 -6.87
CA SER A 46 -2.71 9.43 -7.24
C SER A 46 -2.16 10.66 -7.96
N HIS A 47 -1.03 11.19 -7.51
CA HIS A 47 -0.35 12.31 -8.17
C HIS A 47 0.14 11.90 -9.57
N CYS A 48 0.79 10.73 -9.69
CA CYS A 48 1.23 10.21 -10.98
C CYS A 48 0.06 9.96 -11.94
N TYR A 49 -1.11 9.53 -11.47
CA TYR A 49 -2.29 9.38 -12.33
C TYR A 49 -2.92 10.72 -12.77
N SER A 50 -2.67 11.81 -12.03
CA SER A 50 -3.28 13.12 -12.30
C SER A 50 -2.41 13.99 -13.20
N TYR A 51 -1.08 13.87 -13.11
CA TYR A 51 -0.15 14.79 -13.78
C TYR A 51 0.73 14.13 -14.86
N ILE A 52 0.76 12.79 -14.94
CA ILE A 52 1.64 12.08 -15.88
C ILE A 52 0.81 11.48 -17.02
N GLU A 53 0.89 12.11 -18.20
CA GLU A 53 0.30 11.62 -19.45
C GLU A 53 1.36 11.03 -20.41
N THR A 54 2.65 11.24 -20.15
CA THR A 54 3.76 10.78 -21.01
C THR A 54 4.06 9.28 -20.84
N PRO A 55 4.38 8.54 -21.93
CA PRO A 55 4.64 7.09 -21.86
C PRO A 55 5.83 6.72 -20.98
N SER A 56 6.91 7.50 -21.00
CA SER A 56 8.14 7.24 -20.24
C SER A 56 7.94 7.38 -18.73
N LEU A 57 7.11 8.31 -18.28
CA LEU A 57 6.79 8.52 -16.87
C LEU A 57 5.70 7.55 -16.37
N SER A 58 5.11 6.74 -17.25
CA SER A 58 4.15 5.68 -16.90
C SER A 58 4.77 4.63 -15.95
N TYR A 59 6.08 4.39 -16.03
CA TYR A 59 6.79 3.48 -15.11
C TYR A 59 6.75 3.95 -13.66
N LEU A 60 6.63 5.26 -13.41
CA LEU A 60 6.53 5.82 -12.07
C LEU A 60 5.21 5.41 -11.38
N ARG A 61 4.13 5.29 -12.16
CA ARG A 61 2.85 4.73 -11.66
C ARG A 61 3.04 3.27 -11.24
N SER A 62 3.73 2.47 -12.04
CA SER A 62 4.01 1.07 -11.71
C SER A 62 4.88 0.94 -10.46
N ALA A 63 5.91 1.77 -10.31
CA ALA A 63 6.77 1.77 -9.12
C ALA A 63 6.01 2.16 -7.85
N ALA A 64 5.22 3.25 -7.88
CA ALA A 64 4.38 3.67 -6.76
C ALA A 64 3.31 2.61 -6.41
N TRP A 65 2.79 1.91 -7.42
CA TRP A 65 1.87 0.81 -7.22
C TRP A 65 2.54 -0.38 -6.52
N TRP A 66 3.74 -0.78 -6.93
CA TRP A 66 4.51 -1.86 -6.28
C TRP A 66 4.91 -1.50 -4.85
N ALA A 67 5.36 -0.28 -4.60
CA ALA A 67 5.74 0.18 -3.25
C ALA A 67 4.61 0.00 -2.22
N GLY A 68 3.37 0.35 -2.58
CA GLY A 68 2.21 0.18 -1.72
C GLY A 68 1.68 -1.26 -1.60
N ASN A 69 2.13 -2.20 -2.44
CA ASN A 69 1.81 -3.63 -2.27
C ASN A 69 2.85 -4.32 -1.38
N ILE A 70 4.11 -3.89 -1.45
CA ILE A 70 5.19 -4.40 -0.58
C ILE A 70 4.88 -4.12 0.90
N SER A 71 4.27 -2.98 1.25
CA SER A 71 3.84 -2.72 2.64
C SER A 71 2.79 -3.72 3.14
N CYS A 72 1.87 -4.17 2.28
CA CYS A 72 0.86 -5.17 2.68
C CYS A 72 1.49 -6.54 2.91
N VAL A 73 2.44 -6.93 2.04
CA VAL A 73 3.16 -8.21 2.16
C VAL A 73 4.04 -8.22 3.41
N THR A 74 4.74 -7.11 3.71
CA THR A 74 5.56 -6.99 4.92
C THR A 74 4.72 -7.05 6.19
N GLY A 75 3.52 -6.45 6.21
CA GLY A 75 2.58 -6.58 7.33
C GLY A 75 2.13 -8.02 7.58
N ILE A 76 1.81 -8.77 6.52
CA ILE A 76 1.44 -10.19 6.62
C ILE A 76 2.64 -11.04 7.09
N ILE A 77 3.84 -10.80 6.57
CA ILE A 77 5.05 -11.52 6.99
C ILE A 77 5.36 -11.23 8.47
N ALA A 78 5.22 -9.97 8.91
CA ALA A 78 5.42 -9.60 10.31
C ALA A 78 4.42 -10.30 11.23
N ALA A 79 3.16 -10.41 10.81
CA ALA A 79 2.14 -11.15 11.54
C ALA A 79 2.43 -12.66 11.56
N ALA A 80 2.84 -13.24 10.44
CA ALA A 80 3.15 -14.67 10.31
C ALA A 80 4.37 -15.10 11.15
N LYS A 81 5.30 -14.20 11.45
CA LYS A 81 6.44 -14.47 12.36
C LYS A 81 6.06 -14.45 13.84
N LYS A 82 4.87 -13.94 14.16
CA LYS A 82 4.36 -13.76 15.53
C LYS A 82 3.31 -14.79 15.93
N LEU A 83 2.61 -15.39 14.95
CA LEU A 83 1.82 -16.61 15.13
C LEU A 83 2.74 -17.82 15.32
#